data_AF-A0A117Q0H0-F1
#
_entry.id   AF-A0A117Q0H0-F1
#
_cell.length_a   1.000
_cell.length_b   1.000
_cell.length_c   1.000
_cell.angle_alpha   90.00
_cell.angle_beta   90.00
_cell.angle_gamma   90.00
#
_symmetry.space_group_name_H-M   'P 1'
#
loop_
_entity.id
_entity.type
_entity.pdbx_description
1 polymer ?
#
loop_
_entity_poly.entity_id
_entity_poly.type
_entity_poly.pdbx_seq_one_letter_code
_entity_poly.pdbx_strand_id
1 'polypeptide(L)'
;MTPHTSEFPLQAVLFDMDGTLVDTERLWWEAVEEAAGRPLTEDDQADVLGRPVEHTAAWLATATGRPEADIAADLHREFADRVRTGIVPRPGALDLLDALAAAGIPAALVTASPRAVADIVLDALGADRFAASVTADDTARTKPAPDPYRAACHALGVDPGACVAVEDTETGVASAEAAGCAVLAVPSLAPIGTAPGRTVRDSLTGVGVQDLRRMVAPELRVMSWNLWLGGSEVDDHRAKQLKVVLESGADVVGLQETGGSAAQELAEALGWHHHRAGENLGVLSRHPITARFGDPDVGFYGAAGVRIAVAPGREVDVWIAHLHYTPYGPYESVFDGLPAAELIAHEELRLTQMRDALGRIAQSGGADVPVVLVGDFNCPSHLDWPDVAWPVTKAAEDAGFADSYREAHPDPVAEPGHTWSPIHPVHEDGSGRPEPQDRIDYVLHRGLTVRDARTLVTGSPRPWPDVADNDWPSDHAAVVATFALPPR
;
A
#
# COMPACT_ATOMS: atom_id res chain seq x y z
N MET A 1 28.08 -23.20 8.50
CA MET A 1 26.78 -23.27 7.79
C MET A 1 26.18 -21.88 7.90
N THR A 2 26.38 -21.06 6.87
CA THR A 2 25.80 -19.72 6.77
C THR A 2 24.29 -19.86 6.53
N PRO A 3 23.42 -19.19 7.28
CA PRO A 3 22.01 -19.19 6.96
C PRO A 3 21.83 -18.34 5.70
N HIS A 4 21.31 -18.95 4.63
CA HIS A 4 20.73 -18.22 3.51
C HIS A 4 19.52 -17.46 4.07
N THR A 5 19.73 -16.20 4.45
CA THR A 5 18.64 -15.31 4.87
C THR A 5 17.86 -14.91 3.63
N SER A 6 16.66 -15.49 3.47
CA SER A 6 15.66 -15.15 2.45
C SER A 6 15.54 -13.64 2.27
N GLU A 7 15.60 -13.17 1.02
CA GLU A 7 15.61 -11.75 0.63
C GLU A 7 14.27 -11.02 0.86
N PHE A 8 13.21 -11.71 1.29
CA PHE A 8 11.93 -11.14 1.73
C PHE A 8 11.22 -12.04 2.75
N PRO A 9 10.40 -11.49 3.67
CA PRO A 9 9.85 -12.26 4.79
C PRO A 9 8.57 -13.01 4.38
N LEU A 10 8.47 -13.57 3.17
CA LEU A 10 7.37 -14.51 2.88
C LEU A 10 7.63 -15.78 3.67
N GLN A 11 6.87 -15.96 4.75
CA GLN A 11 7.02 -17.08 5.68
C GLN A 11 6.14 -18.26 5.30
N ALA A 12 4.96 -18.03 4.73
CA ALA A 12 4.06 -19.08 4.26
C ALA A 12 3.07 -18.56 3.22
N VAL A 13 2.45 -19.50 2.50
CA VAL A 13 1.28 -19.22 1.63
C VAL A 13 0.11 -20.08 2.08
N LEU A 14 -1.04 -19.44 2.28
CA LEU A 14 -2.24 -20.06 2.84
C LEU A 14 -3.30 -20.13 1.73
N PHE A 15 -3.63 -21.32 1.25
CA PHE A 15 -4.53 -21.49 0.12
C PHE A 15 -5.92 -21.87 0.60
N ASP A 16 -6.93 -21.15 0.12
CA ASP A 16 -8.26 -21.75 0.02
C ASP A 16 -8.25 -22.94 -0.96
N MET A 17 -9.24 -23.82 -0.81
CA MET A 17 -9.38 -25.04 -1.58
C MET A 17 -10.31 -24.87 -2.80
N ASP A 18 -11.56 -24.50 -2.54
CA ASP A 18 -12.68 -24.61 -3.46
C ASP A 18 -12.67 -23.38 -4.39
N GLY A 19 -12.61 -23.57 -5.71
CA GLY A 19 -12.49 -22.44 -6.66
C GLY A 19 -11.09 -21.81 -6.73
N THR A 20 -10.27 -21.99 -5.68
CA THR A 20 -8.88 -21.51 -5.59
C THR A 20 -7.86 -22.53 -6.11
N LEU A 21 -7.76 -23.71 -5.49
CA LEU A 21 -6.81 -24.76 -5.89
C LEU A 21 -7.44 -25.79 -6.84
N VAL A 22 -8.72 -26.08 -6.65
CA VAL A 22 -9.47 -27.08 -7.42
C VAL A 22 -10.83 -26.54 -7.85
N ASP A 23 -11.28 -26.93 -9.04
CA ASP A 23 -12.63 -26.63 -9.51
C ASP A 23 -13.63 -27.66 -8.95
N THR A 24 -14.01 -27.46 -7.70
CA THR A 24 -15.03 -28.26 -7.00
C THR A 24 -16.44 -27.74 -7.28
N GLU A 25 -16.59 -26.48 -7.67
CA GLU A 25 -17.89 -25.88 -7.98
C GLU A 25 -18.57 -26.54 -9.17
N ARG A 26 -17.81 -26.89 -10.22
CA ARG A 26 -18.32 -27.69 -11.33
C ARG A 26 -18.83 -29.05 -10.84
N LEU A 27 -18.10 -29.71 -9.94
CA LEU A 27 -18.49 -31.02 -9.41
C LEU A 27 -19.74 -30.92 -8.53
N TRP A 28 -19.88 -29.84 -7.75
CA TRP A 28 -21.06 -29.55 -6.96
C TRP A 28 -22.27 -29.28 -7.85
N TRP A 29 -22.11 -28.46 -8.89
CA TRP A 29 -23.17 -28.19 -9.87
C TRP A 29 -23.71 -29.46 -10.51
N GLU A 30 -22.81 -30.32 -10.99
CA GLU A 30 -23.21 -31.58 -11.61
C GLU A 30 -23.88 -32.55 -10.62
N ALA A 31 -23.48 -32.55 -9.33
CA ALA A 31 -24.13 -33.34 -8.28
C ALA A 31 -25.57 -32.86 -8.02
N VAL A 32 -25.78 -31.55 -8.01
CA VAL A 32 -27.09 -30.93 -7.82
C VAL A 32 -27.97 -31.16 -9.05
N GLU A 33 -27.43 -31.11 -10.27
CA GLU A 33 -28.16 -31.49 -11.50
C GLU A 33 -28.70 -32.92 -11.44
N GLU A 34 -27.87 -33.86 -10.98
CA GLU A 34 -28.28 -35.25 -10.81
C GLU A 34 -29.35 -35.40 -9.73
N ALA A 35 -29.19 -34.73 -8.58
CA ALA A 35 -30.19 -34.74 -7.51
C ALA A 35 -31.51 -34.08 -7.91
N ALA A 36 -31.45 -33.03 -8.76
CA ALA A 36 -32.61 -32.34 -9.31
C ALA A 36 -33.33 -33.16 -10.40
N GLY A 37 -32.62 -34.09 -11.04
CA GLY A 37 -33.12 -34.85 -12.19
C GLY A 37 -33.33 -33.97 -13.44
N ARG A 38 -32.71 -32.79 -13.49
CA ARG A 38 -32.76 -31.84 -14.61
C ARG A 38 -31.45 -31.05 -14.71
N PRO A 39 -31.09 -30.55 -15.91
CA PRO A 39 -30.06 -29.52 -16.03
C PRO A 39 -30.44 -28.28 -15.22
N LEU A 40 -29.45 -27.66 -14.60
CA LEU A 40 -29.60 -26.39 -13.88
C LEU A 40 -29.34 -25.22 -14.85
N THR A 41 -29.90 -24.06 -14.53
CA THR A 41 -29.78 -22.82 -15.31
C THR A 41 -29.19 -21.69 -14.47
N GLU A 42 -28.83 -20.57 -15.08
CA GLU A 42 -28.31 -19.38 -14.36
C GLU A 42 -29.24 -18.93 -13.21
N ASP A 43 -30.56 -19.05 -13.38
CA ASP A 43 -31.55 -18.72 -12.34
C ASP A 43 -31.40 -19.57 -11.06
N ASP A 44 -30.76 -20.74 -11.14
CA ASP A 44 -30.54 -21.64 -10.01
C ASP A 44 -29.26 -21.28 -9.22
N GLN A 45 -28.34 -20.47 -9.77
CA GLN A 45 -27.03 -20.21 -9.15
C GLN A 45 -27.12 -19.72 -7.71
N ALA A 46 -28.07 -18.82 -7.40
CA ALA A 46 -28.19 -18.20 -6.09
C ALA A 46 -28.56 -19.18 -4.96
N ASP A 47 -29.12 -20.33 -5.31
CA ASP A 47 -29.54 -21.40 -4.40
C ASP A 47 -28.58 -22.61 -4.41
N VAL A 48 -27.66 -22.64 -5.36
CA VAL A 48 -26.73 -23.76 -5.57
C VAL A 48 -25.30 -23.40 -5.19
N LEU A 49 -24.78 -22.26 -5.64
CA LEU A 49 -23.39 -21.86 -5.44
C LEU A 49 -23.23 -20.96 -4.20
N GLY A 50 -22.17 -21.17 -3.43
CA GLY A 50 -21.86 -20.39 -2.23
C GLY A 50 -22.86 -20.60 -1.07
N ARG A 51 -23.64 -21.69 -1.09
CA ARG A 51 -24.64 -22.03 -0.06
C ARG A 51 -24.24 -23.29 0.71
N PRO A 52 -24.65 -23.42 1.99
CA PRO A 52 -24.56 -24.69 2.70
C PRO A 52 -25.39 -25.77 1.98
N VAL A 53 -24.96 -27.03 2.09
CA VAL A 53 -25.64 -28.18 1.48
C VAL A 53 -27.11 -28.25 1.90
N GLU A 54 -27.41 -27.90 3.14
CA GLU A 54 -28.75 -27.89 3.71
C GLU A 54 -29.68 -26.87 3.02
N HIS A 55 -29.15 -25.70 2.63
CA HIS A 55 -29.92 -24.70 1.88
C HIS A 55 -30.31 -25.25 0.51
N THR A 56 -29.34 -25.79 -0.22
CA THR A 56 -29.57 -26.40 -1.55
C THR A 56 -30.50 -27.61 -1.45
N ALA A 57 -30.37 -28.42 -0.40
CA ALA A 57 -31.26 -29.55 -0.14
C ALA A 57 -32.71 -29.12 0.14
N ALA A 58 -32.92 -28.07 0.93
CA ALA A 58 -34.25 -27.52 1.21
C ALA A 58 -34.91 -26.94 -0.06
N TRP A 59 -34.12 -26.24 -0.87
CA TRP A 59 -34.54 -25.74 -2.18
C TRP A 59 -34.95 -26.89 -3.12
N LEU A 60 -34.10 -27.92 -3.26
CA LEU A 60 -34.42 -29.12 -4.05
C LEU A 60 -35.61 -29.90 -3.49
N ALA A 61 -35.80 -29.95 -2.17
CA ALA A 61 -36.96 -30.61 -1.55
C ALA A 61 -38.27 -29.95 -1.99
N THR A 62 -38.26 -28.62 -2.09
CA THR A 62 -39.41 -27.85 -2.61
C THR A 62 -39.68 -28.18 -4.09
N ALA A 63 -38.64 -28.34 -4.89
CA ALA A 63 -38.76 -28.63 -6.33
C ALA A 63 -39.14 -30.09 -6.63
N THR A 64 -38.62 -31.04 -5.86
CA THR A 64 -38.72 -32.49 -6.13
C THR A 64 -39.76 -33.22 -5.28
N GLY A 65 -40.19 -32.62 -4.15
CA GLY A 65 -41.07 -33.26 -3.16
C GLY A 65 -40.40 -34.36 -2.33
N ARG A 66 -39.08 -34.56 -2.47
CA ARG A 66 -38.29 -35.51 -1.65
C ARG A 66 -38.02 -34.91 -0.26
N PRO A 67 -37.83 -35.74 0.79
CA PRO A 67 -37.42 -35.25 2.10
C PRO A 67 -36.05 -34.57 2.05
N GLU A 68 -35.94 -33.38 2.63
CA GLU A 68 -34.70 -32.58 2.67
C GLU A 68 -33.50 -33.38 3.20
N ALA A 69 -33.70 -34.13 4.29
CA ALA A 69 -32.63 -34.93 4.91
C ALA A 69 -32.06 -36.00 3.96
N ASP A 70 -32.90 -36.61 3.13
CA ASP A 70 -32.46 -37.62 2.17
C ASP A 70 -31.69 -36.96 1.02
N ILE A 71 -32.15 -35.79 0.55
CA ILE A 71 -31.45 -35.02 -0.49
C ILE A 71 -30.08 -34.55 0.02
N ALA A 72 -30.02 -33.99 1.23
CA ALA A 72 -28.76 -33.56 1.83
C ALA A 72 -27.77 -34.71 1.94
N ALA A 73 -28.21 -35.88 2.41
CA ALA A 73 -27.38 -37.07 2.50
C ALA A 73 -26.87 -37.56 1.13
N ASP A 74 -27.71 -37.51 0.10
CA ASP A 74 -27.33 -37.88 -1.26
C ASP A 74 -26.37 -36.86 -1.89
N LEU A 75 -26.63 -35.56 -1.72
CA LEU A 75 -25.72 -34.50 -2.19
C LEU A 75 -24.34 -34.62 -1.55
N HIS A 76 -24.26 -34.84 -0.23
CA HIS A 76 -22.98 -35.07 0.44
C HIS A 76 -22.22 -36.27 -0.14
N ARG A 77 -22.93 -37.38 -0.40
CA ARG A 77 -22.35 -38.61 -0.93
C ARG A 77 -21.86 -38.41 -2.37
N GLU A 78 -22.74 -37.90 -3.23
CA GLU A 78 -22.48 -37.71 -4.65
C GLU A 78 -21.35 -36.69 -4.87
N PHE A 79 -21.38 -35.58 -4.15
CA PHE A 79 -20.31 -34.60 -4.19
C PHE A 79 -18.97 -35.21 -3.76
N ALA A 80 -18.94 -35.96 -2.64
CA ALA A 80 -17.71 -36.60 -2.19
C ALA A 80 -17.17 -37.64 -3.20
N ASP A 81 -18.06 -38.39 -3.87
CA ASP A 81 -17.70 -39.38 -4.89
C ASP A 81 -17.14 -38.72 -6.17
N ARG A 82 -17.75 -37.61 -6.60
CA ARG A 82 -17.27 -36.79 -7.72
C ARG A 82 -15.94 -36.12 -7.42
N VAL A 83 -15.76 -35.57 -6.23
CA VAL A 83 -14.46 -35.02 -5.79
C VAL A 83 -13.39 -36.12 -5.85
N ARG A 84 -13.66 -37.35 -5.41
CA ARG A 84 -12.67 -38.44 -5.50
C ARG A 84 -12.20 -38.80 -6.91
N THR A 85 -13.01 -38.54 -7.94
CA THR A 85 -12.76 -39.03 -9.30
C THR A 85 -12.57 -37.93 -10.35
N GLY A 86 -12.97 -36.69 -10.03
CA GLY A 86 -13.10 -35.59 -10.99
C GLY A 86 -12.40 -34.30 -10.59
N ILE A 87 -11.52 -34.31 -9.57
CA ILE A 87 -10.72 -33.13 -9.20
C ILE A 87 -9.91 -32.64 -10.40
N VAL A 88 -10.10 -31.37 -10.74
CA VAL A 88 -9.30 -30.65 -11.72
C VAL A 88 -8.61 -29.49 -11.00
N PRO A 89 -7.28 -29.48 -10.91
CA PRO A 89 -6.54 -28.35 -10.39
C PRO A 89 -6.81 -27.09 -11.21
N ARG A 90 -6.93 -25.94 -10.53
CA ARG A 90 -7.09 -24.64 -11.20
C ARG A 90 -5.82 -24.29 -11.98
N PRO A 91 -5.92 -23.57 -13.12
CA PRO A 91 -4.75 -23.21 -13.92
C PRO A 91 -3.67 -22.47 -13.10
N GLY A 92 -2.45 -23.01 -13.10
CA GLY A 92 -1.30 -22.47 -12.35
C GLY A 92 -1.20 -22.90 -10.88
N ALA A 93 -2.19 -23.60 -10.32
CA ALA A 93 -2.18 -24.01 -8.92
C ALA A 93 -1.01 -24.95 -8.59
N LEU A 94 -0.83 -26.01 -9.38
CA LEU A 94 0.26 -26.97 -9.18
C LEU A 94 1.63 -26.34 -9.41
N ASP A 95 1.78 -25.53 -10.46
CA ASP A 95 3.04 -24.82 -10.76
C ASP A 95 3.45 -23.91 -9.61
N LEU A 96 2.50 -23.20 -9.00
CA LEU A 96 2.76 -22.34 -7.85
C LEU A 96 3.15 -23.15 -6.61
N LEU A 97 2.43 -24.23 -6.30
CA LEU A 97 2.77 -25.12 -5.18
C LEU A 97 4.17 -25.72 -5.35
N ASP A 98 4.51 -26.18 -6.54
CA ASP A 98 5.84 -26.73 -6.86
C ASP A 98 6.93 -25.64 -6.73
N ALA A 99 6.65 -24.41 -7.16
CA ALA A 99 7.57 -23.27 -7.01
C ALA A 99 7.80 -22.90 -5.54
N LEU A 100 6.76 -22.96 -4.70
CA LEU A 100 6.87 -22.73 -3.25
C LEU A 100 7.71 -23.81 -2.57
N ALA A 101 7.46 -25.08 -2.90
CA ALA A 101 8.25 -26.20 -2.40
C ALA A 101 9.73 -26.06 -2.79
N ALA A 102 10.02 -25.71 -4.06
CA ALA A 102 11.37 -25.47 -4.55
C ALA A 102 12.07 -24.29 -3.83
N ALA A 103 11.31 -23.29 -3.39
CA ALA A 103 11.81 -22.14 -2.63
C ALA A 103 11.89 -22.38 -1.11
N GLY A 104 11.43 -23.54 -0.62
CA GLY A 104 11.38 -23.86 0.81
C GLY A 104 10.35 -23.04 1.60
N ILE A 105 9.30 -22.56 0.94
CA ILE A 105 8.23 -21.77 1.56
C ILE A 105 7.06 -22.72 1.86
N PRO A 106 6.67 -22.89 3.14
CA PRO A 106 5.58 -23.79 3.50
C PRO A 106 4.24 -23.27 2.97
N ALA A 107 3.43 -24.20 2.44
CA ALA A 107 2.04 -23.95 2.10
C ALA A 107 1.12 -24.59 3.15
N ALA A 108 -0.06 -23.99 3.38
CA ALA A 108 -1.13 -24.61 4.14
C ALA A 108 -2.46 -24.51 3.39
N LEU A 109 -3.31 -25.52 3.55
CA LEU A 109 -4.70 -25.50 3.07
C LEU A 109 -5.60 -24.88 4.15
N VAL A 110 -6.51 -23.99 3.79
CA VAL A 110 -7.46 -23.32 4.70
C VAL A 110 -8.84 -23.26 4.05
N THR A 111 -9.74 -24.19 4.42
CA THR A 111 -11.06 -24.34 3.77
C THR A 111 -12.21 -24.30 4.78
N ALA A 112 -13.39 -23.90 4.31
CA ALA A 112 -14.66 -24.05 5.02
C ALA A 112 -15.33 -25.42 4.77
N SER A 113 -14.69 -26.29 3.98
CA SER A 113 -15.16 -27.66 3.73
C SER A 113 -14.82 -28.61 4.90
N PRO A 114 -15.58 -29.70 5.11
CA PRO A 114 -15.28 -30.71 6.13
C PRO A 114 -13.97 -31.45 5.87
N ARG A 115 -13.35 -31.98 6.93
CA ARG A 115 -12.08 -32.74 6.91
C ARG A 115 -12.05 -33.82 5.84
N ALA A 116 -13.11 -34.62 5.75
CA ALA A 116 -13.18 -35.75 4.83
C ALA A 116 -13.05 -35.33 3.36
N VAL A 117 -13.55 -34.15 2.99
CA VAL A 117 -13.42 -33.61 1.62
C VAL A 117 -12.02 -33.05 1.41
N ALA A 118 -11.51 -32.30 2.39
CA ALA A 118 -10.18 -31.70 2.32
C ALA A 118 -9.08 -32.75 2.16
N ASP A 119 -9.17 -33.87 2.88
CA ASP A 119 -8.19 -34.96 2.82
C ASP A 119 -8.14 -35.61 1.42
N ILE A 120 -9.29 -35.77 0.74
CA ILE A 120 -9.35 -36.27 -0.64
C ILE A 120 -8.64 -35.31 -1.60
N VAL A 121 -8.86 -34.00 -1.44
CA VAL A 121 -8.24 -32.98 -2.28
C VAL A 121 -6.74 -32.92 -2.03
N LEU A 122 -6.30 -32.97 -0.76
CA LEU A 122 -4.88 -33.04 -0.41
C LEU A 122 -4.21 -34.25 -1.05
N ASP A 123 -4.82 -35.43 -1.00
CA ASP A 123 -4.29 -36.63 -1.64
C ASP A 123 -4.15 -36.46 -3.16
N ALA A 124 -5.14 -35.86 -3.82
CA ALA A 124 -5.12 -35.61 -5.26
C ALA A 124 -4.08 -34.56 -5.68
N LEU A 125 -3.88 -33.52 -4.86
CA LEU A 125 -2.91 -32.45 -5.09
C LEU A 125 -1.51 -32.82 -4.62
N GLY A 126 -1.33 -33.90 -3.85
CA GLY A 126 -0.09 -34.28 -3.17
C GLY A 126 0.01 -33.62 -1.79
N ALA A 127 -0.37 -34.37 -0.75
CA ALA A 127 -0.42 -33.90 0.63
C ALA A 127 0.94 -33.41 1.16
N ASP A 128 2.04 -33.92 0.60
CA ASP A 128 3.42 -33.52 0.92
C ASP A 128 3.74 -32.08 0.51
N ARG A 129 2.92 -31.45 -0.34
CA ARG A 129 3.03 -30.02 -0.68
C ARG A 129 2.56 -29.10 0.43
N PHE A 130 1.81 -29.62 1.41
CA PHE A 130 1.21 -28.83 2.48
C PHE A 130 1.82 -29.18 3.83
N ALA A 131 2.34 -28.16 4.52
CA ALA A 131 2.88 -28.30 5.87
C ALA A 131 1.78 -28.32 6.95
N ALA A 132 0.59 -27.79 6.64
CA ALA A 132 -0.57 -27.82 7.51
C ALA A 132 -1.88 -27.77 6.70
N SER A 133 -2.99 -28.15 7.33
CA SER A 133 -4.34 -27.97 6.78
C SER A 133 -5.29 -27.55 7.90
N VAL A 134 -6.15 -26.58 7.62
CA VAL A 134 -7.21 -26.11 8.49
C VAL A 134 -8.55 -26.25 7.77
N THR A 135 -9.53 -26.87 8.41
CA THR A 135 -10.88 -27.10 7.86
C THR A 135 -11.95 -26.50 8.76
N ALA A 136 -13.22 -26.60 8.34
CA ALA A 136 -14.36 -26.19 9.16
C ALA A 136 -14.42 -26.92 10.51
N ASP A 137 -13.82 -28.11 10.62
CA ASP A 137 -13.85 -28.91 11.85
C ASP A 137 -12.82 -28.44 12.90
N ASP A 138 -11.82 -27.64 12.51
CA ASP A 138 -10.75 -27.22 13.43
C ASP A 138 -11.01 -25.88 14.13
N THR A 139 -12.01 -25.13 13.66
CA THR A 139 -12.27 -23.78 14.14
C THR A 139 -13.74 -23.59 14.50
N ALA A 140 -13.99 -22.94 15.64
CA ALA A 140 -15.35 -22.70 16.11
C ALA A 140 -16.13 -21.70 15.23
N ARG A 141 -15.41 -20.80 14.56
CA ARG A 141 -15.97 -19.81 13.63
C ARG A 141 -15.24 -19.93 12.31
N THR A 142 -15.99 -20.24 11.25
CA THR A 142 -15.46 -20.31 9.89
C THR A 142 -15.43 -18.92 9.22
N LYS A 143 -14.96 -18.85 7.97
CA LYS A 143 -14.95 -17.66 7.13
C LYS A 143 -16.35 -16.99 7.14
N PRO A 144 -16.48 -15.67 7.33
CA PRO A 144 -15.46 -14.63 7.22
C PRO A 144 -14.70 -14.32 8.52
N ALA A 145 -14.89 -15.10 9.60
CA ALA A 145 -14.10 -14.92 10.81
C ALA A 145 -12.61 -15.23 10.53
N PRO A 146 -11.65 -14.56 11.19
CA PRO A 146 -10.22 -14.74 10.92
C PRO A 146 -9.64 -16.05 11.48
N ASP A 147 -10.42 -16.79 12.25
CA ASP A 147 -9.99 -17.96 13.03
C ASP A 147 -9.31 -19.04 12.17
N PRO A 148 -9.78 -19.41 10.95
CA PRO A 148 -9.12 -20.42 10.11
C PRO A 148 -7.70 -20.03 9.70
N TYR A 149 -7.51 -18.80 9.23
CA TYR A 149 -6.19 -18.31 8.82
C TYR A 149 -5.23 -18.15 10.00
N ARG A 150 -5.72 -17.66 11.15
CA ARG A 150 -4.92 -17.58 12.38
C ARG A 150 -4.50 -18.96 12.87
N ALA A 151 -5.37 -19.96 12.77
CA ALA A 151 -5.05 -21.34 13.12
C ALA A 151 -3.96 -21.91 12.19
N ALA A 152 -4.01 -21.62 10.90
CA ALA A 152 -2.99 -22.04 9.94
C ALA A 152 -1.63 -21.39 10.24
N CYS A 153 -1.59 -20.06 10.46
CA CYS A 153 -0.37 -19.37 10.87
C CYS A 153 0.21 -19.94 12.16
N HIS A 154 -0.66 -20.21 13.15
CA HIS A 154 -0.25 -20.82 14.42
C HIS A 154 0.34 -22.22 14.22
N ALA A 155 -0.29 -23.06 13.39
CA ALA A 155 0.20 -24.41 13.09
C ALA A 155 1.58 -24.39 12.41
N LEU A 156 1.85 -23.38 11.58
CA LEU A 156 3.14 -23.20 10.90
C LEU A 156 4.18 -22.44 11.74
N GLY A 157 3.77 -21.76 12.82
CA GLY A 157 4.65 -20.92 13.64
C GLY A 157 5.11 -19.64 12.94
N VAL A 158 4.25 -19.04 12.11
CA VAL A 158 4.54 -17.86 11.27
C VAL A 158 3.69 -16.66 11.65
N ASP A 159 4.16 -15.46 11.31
CA ASP A 159 3.43 -14.20 11.48
C ASP A 159 2.42 -14.01 10.34
N PRO A 160 1.12 -13.77 10.60
CA PRO A 160 0.15 -13.45 9.56
C PRO A 160 0.58 -12.31 8.64
N GLY A 161 1.24 -11.26 9.16
CA GLY A 161 1.73 -10.14 8.34
C GLY A 161 2.85 -10.51 7.36
N ALA A 162 3.40 -11.71 7.52
CA ALA A 162 4.45 -12.30 6.69
C ALA A 162 3.90 -13.43 5.78
N CYS A 163 2.58 -13.57 5.67
CA CYS A 163 1.91 -14.59 4.88
C CYS A 163 1.09 -13.99 3.74
N VAL A 164 0.97 -14.74 2.64
CA VAL A 164 -0.02 -14.45 1.59
C VAL A 164 -1.11 -15.50 1.64
N ALA A 165 -2.36 -15.07 1.75
CA ALA A 165 -3.52 -15.93 1.55
C ALA A 165 -3.94 -15.87 0.07
N VAL A 166 -4.32 -17.01 -0.51
CA VAL A 166 -4.86 -17.12 -1.87
C VAL A 166 -6.32 -17.54 -1.75
N GLU A 167 -7.23 -16.73 -2.30
CA GLU A 167 -8.68 -16.84 -2.11
C GLU A 167 -9.45 -16.49 -3.38
N ASP A 168 -10.65 -17.04 -3.54
CA ASP A 168 -11.51 -16.82 -4.71
C ASP A 168 -12.87 -16.16 -4.36
N THR A 169 -13.18 -16.00 -3.08
CA THR A 169 -14.46 -15.41 -2.61
C THR A 169 -14.26 -14.20 -1.67
N GLU A 170 -15.20 -13.24 -1.68
CA GLU A 170 -15.16 -12.09 -0.75
C GLU A 170 -15.15 -12.51 0.72
N THR A 171 -15.90 -13.56 1.07
CA THR A 171 -15.97 -14.10 2.44
C THR A 171 -14.61 -14.62 2.90
N GLY A 172 -13.89 -15.32 2.02
CA GLY A 172 -12.57 -15.84 2.31
C GLY A 172 -11.50 -14.76 2.36
N VAL A 173 -11.54 -13.82 1.40
CA VAL A 173 -10.70 -12.62 1.42
C VAL A 173 -10.86 -11.84 2.72
N ALA A 174 -12.09 -11.59 3.17
CA ALA A 174 -12.37 -10.88 4.42
C ALA A 174 -11.81 -11.63 5.65
N SER A 175 -11.85 -12.97 5.64
CA SER A 175 -11.27 -13.80 6.69
C SER A 175 -9.75 -13.65 6.76
N ALA A 176 -9.06 -13.71 5.61
CA ALA A 176 -7.62 -13.57 5.51
C ALA A 176 -7.13 -12.17 5.90
N GLU A 177 -7.80 -11.12 5.44
CA GLU A 177 -7.49 -9.73 5.79
C GLU A 177 -7.67 -9.48 7.30
N ALA A 178 -8.77 -9.96 7.89
CA ALA A 178 -9.00 -9.86 9.33
C ALA A 178 -7.98 -10.67 10.17
N ALA A 179 -7.35 -11.68 9.56
CA ALA A 179 -6.24 -12.42 10.17
C ALA A 179 -4.90 -11.65 10.08
N GLY A 180 -4.81 -10.63 9.22
CA GLY A 180 -3.61 -9.82 9.00
C GLY A 180 -2.73 -10.28 7.84
N CYS A 181 -3.23 -11.16 6.97
CA CYS A 181 -2.49 -11.64 5.80
C CYS A 181 -2.62 -10.64 4.63
N ALA A 182 -1.59 -10.57 3.79
CA ALA A 182 -1.77 -10.05 2.43
C ALA A 182 -2.62 -11.06 1.63
N VAL A 183 -3.41 -10.60 0.65
CA VAL A 183 -4.33 -11.47 -0.08
C VAL A 183 -4.10 -11.41 -1.59
N LEU A 184 -3.94 -12.57 -2.20
CA LEU A 184 -4.03 -12.77 -3.65
C LEU A 184 -5.43 -13.32 -3.96
N ALA A 185 -6.31 -12.44 -4.40
CA ALA A 185 -7.65 -12.81 -4.81
C ALA A 185 -7.64 -13.31 -6.26
N VAL A 186 -8.19 -14.49 -6.51
CA VAL A 186 -8.37 -15.11 -7.82
C VAL A 186 -9.84 -15.47 -8.02
N PRO A 187 -10.71 -14.49 -8.36
CA PRO A 187 -12.15 -14.69 -8.43
C PRO A 187 -12.56 -15.92 -9.26
N SER A 188 -13.46 -16.74 -8.70
CA SER A 188 -14.06 -17.90 -9.38
C SER A 188 -15.39 -17.54 -10.05
N LEU A 189 -16.39 -17.13 -9.24
CA LEU A 189 -17.76 -16.86 -9.69
C LEU A 189 -18.13 -15.37 -9.64
N ALA A 190 -17.81 -14.71 -8.53
CA ALA A 190 -18.18 -13.33 -8.27
C ALA A 190 -16.95 -12.42 -8.34
N PRO A 191 -17.06 -11.22 -8.92
CA PRO A 191 -15.94 -10.29 -8.99
C PRO A 191 -15.50 -9.87 -7.58
N ILE A 192 -14.18 -9.72 -7.39
CA ILE A 192 -13.60 -9.17 -6.16
C ILE A 192 -12.85 -7.89 -6.53
N GLY A 193 -13.18 -6.79 -5.85
CA GLY A 193 -12.50 -5.51 -6.03
C GLY A 193 -11.09 -5.50 -5.42
N THR A 194 -10.19 -4.71 -5.99
CA THR A 194 -8.88 -4.39 -5.42
C THR A 194 -9.03 -3.55 -4.15
N ALA A 195 -8.13 -3.76 -3.18
CA ALA A 195 -8.08 -3.01 -1.93
C ALA A 195 -6.62 -2.97 -1.40
N PRO A 196 -6.25 -2.06 -0.48
CA PRO A 196 -4.95 -2.09 0.18
C PRO A 196 -4.67 -3.47 0.81
N GLY A 197 -3.50 -4.05 0.53
CA GLY A 197 -3.14 -5.40 0.97
C GLY A 197 -3.73 -6.55 0.13
N ARG A 198 -4.55 -6.24 -0.89
CA ARG A 198 -5.20 -7.21 -1.78
C ARG A 198 -4.79 -7.01 -3.24
N THR A 199 -4.24 -8.04 -3.84
CA THR A 199 -3.96 -8.11 -5.28
C THR A 199 -5.00 -9.01 -5.96
N VAL A 200 -5.61 -8.58 -7.05
CA VAL A 200 -6.61 -9.37 -7.80
C VAL A 200 -5.99 -9.87 -9.12
N ARG A 201 -6.18 -11.15 -9.45
CA ARG A 201 -5.72 -11.79 -10.69
C ARG A 201 -6.78 -12.70 -11.27
N ASP A 202 -6.83 -12.85 -12.59
CA ASP A 202 -7.81 -13.74 -13.24
C ASP A 202 -7.45 -15.23 -13.11
N SER A 203 -6.17 -15.56 -12.86
CA SER A 203 -5.72 -16.93 -12.60
C SER A 203 -4.40 -16.96 -11.85
N LEU A 204 -4.03 -18.15 -11.34
CA LEU A 204 -2.71 -18.42 -10.77
C LEU A 204 -1.61 -18.61 -11.83
N THR A 205 -1.96 -18.62 -13.12
CA THR A 205 -0.98 -18.77 -14.21
C THR A 205 0.04 -17.63 -14.18
N GLY A 206 1.32 -18.00 -14.12
CA GLY A 206 2.43 -17.05 -14.11
C GLY A 206 2.60 -16.30 -12.78
N VAL A 207 1.86 -16.65 -11.73
CA VAL A 207 2.14 -16.17 -10.37
C VAL A 207 3.34 -16.94 -9.84
N GLY A 208 4.38 -16.22 -9.41
CA GLY A 208 5.60 -16.80 -8.85
C GLY A 208 5.87 -16.35 -7.42
N VAL A 209 6.86 -16.99 -6.79
CA VAL A 209 7.34 -16.67 -5.44
C VAL A 209 7.72 -15.20 -5.28
N GLN A 210 8.27 -14.58 -6.33
CA GLN A 210 8.67 -13.16 -6.28
C GLN A 210 7.46 -12.22 -6.25
N ASP A 211 6.35 -12.57 -6.91
CA ASP A 211 5.13 -11.79 -6.83
C ASP A 211 4.57 -11.81 -5.40
N LEU A 212 4.53 -13.00 -4.79
CA LEU A 212 4.06 -13.18 -3.41
C LEU A 212 4.97 -12.48 -2.39
N ARG A 213 6.30 -12.55 -2.57
CA ARG A 213 7.26 -11.83 -1.71
C ARG A 213 7.06 -10.32 -1.73
N ARG A 214 6.72 -9.76 -2.89
CA ARG A 214 6.40 -8.33 -2.99
C ARG A 214 5.16 -7.98 -2.19
N MET A 215 4.19 -8.87 -2.04
CA MET A 215 2.96 -8.59 -1.30
C MET A 215 3.18 -8.44 0.21
N VAL A 216 4.26 -9.01 0.74
CA VAL A 216 4.63 -8.96 2.17
C VAL A 216 5.95 -8.20 2.39
N ALA A 217 6.39 -7.41 1.39
CA ALA A 217 7.59 -6.61 1.51
C ALA A 217 7.40 -5.57 2.64
N PRO A 218 8.36 -5.44 3.57
CA PRO A 218 8.29 -4.41 4.60
C PRO A 218 8.15 -3.03 3.96
N GLU A 219 7.29 -2.19 4.52
CA GLU A 219 7.04 -0.86 4.01
C GLU A 219 7.85 0.20 4.76
N LEU A 220 8.14 1.30 4.06
CA LEU A 220 8.65 2.53 4.64
C LEU A 220 7.70 3.66 4.23
N ARG A 221 7.08 4.32 5.21
CA ARG A 221 6.22 5.49 4.96
C ARG A 221 7.00 6.77 5.20
N VAL A 222 7.13 7.60 4.17
CA VAL A 222 7.87 8.86 4.23
C VAL A 222 6.92 10.02 3.97
N MET A 223 7.01 11.05 4.82
CA MET A 223 6.19 12.25 4.75
C MET A 223 7.05 13.49 4.47
N SER A 224 6.61 14.35 3.56
CA SER A 224 7.08 15.74 3.42
C SER A 224 6.08 16.68 4.07
N TRP A 225 6.54 17.65 4.87
CA TRP A 225 5.64 18.62 5.45
C TRP A 225 6.30 19.98 5.76
N ASN A 226 5.80 21.05 5.12
CA ASN A 226 6.08 22.42 5.50
C ASN A 226 5.23 22.77 6.73
N LEU A 227 5.87 23.22 7.81
CA LEU A 227 5.19 23.52 9.07
C LEU A 227 4.62 24.93 9.16
N TRP A 228 4.87 25.81 8.19
CA TRP A 228 4.40 27.19 8.19
C TRP A 228 4.85 27.98 9.42
N LEU A 229 6.08 28.52 9.40
CA LEU A 229 6.66 29.24 10.53
C LEU A 229 6.67 28.41 11.84
N GLY A 230 6.89 27.10 11.73
CA GLY A 230 6.85 26.15 12.84
C GLY A 230 5.43 25.80 13.32
N GLY A 231 4.41 26.33 12.66
CA GLY A 231 2.99 26.19 12.96
C GLY A 231 2.45 27.32 13.83
N SER A 232 3.22 28.39 14.05
CA SER A 232 2.94 29.38 15.10
C SER A 232 1.64 30.18 14.90
N GLU A 233 1.09 30.20 13.69
CA GLU A 233 -0.20 30.85 13.38
C GLU A 233 -1.42 30.07 13.87
N VAL A 234 -1.22 28.82 14.35
CA VAL A 234 -2.29 27.96 14.88
C VAL A 234 -2.05 27.69 16.37
N ASP A 235 -3.11 27.85 17.17
CA ASP A 235 -3.08 27.57 18.61
C ASP A 235 -2.83 26.09 18.86
N ASP A 236 -2.02 25.78 19.88
CA ASP A 236 -1.60 24.41 20.24
C ASP A 236 -0.95 23.60 19.09
N HIS A 237 -0.35 24.29 18.10
CA HIS A 237 0.21 23.67 16.90
C HIS A 237 1.10 22.46 17.17
N ARG A 238 1.95 22.48 18.22
CA ARG A 238 2.86 21.35 18.52
C ARG A 238 2.07 20.07 18.85
N ALA A 239 1.00 20.18 19.64
CA ALA A 239 0.15 19.02 19.97
C ALA A 239 -0.59 18.50 18.74
N LYS A 240 -1.08 19.42 17.89
CA LYS A 240 -1.74 19.09 16.62
C LYS A 240 -0.76 18.42 15.64
N GLN A 241 0.47 18.91 15.54
CA GLN A 241 1.54 18.31 14.73
C GLN A 241 1.88 16.89 15.20
N LEU A 242 1.99 16.65 16.50
CA LEU A 242 2.18 15.30 17.05
C LEU A 242 1.05 14.35 16.64
N LYS A 243 -0.21 14.82 16.75
CA LYS A 243 -1.38 14.06 16.32
C LYS A 243 -1.30 13.71 14.82
N VAL A 244 -0.99 14.69 13.97
CA VAL A 244 -0.85 14.47 12.52
C VAL A 244 0.23 13.43 12.21
N VAL A 245 1.41 13.52 12.85
CA VAL A 245 2.51 12.54 12.63
C VAL A 245 2.10 11.14 13.08
N LEU A 246 1.39 11.00 14.21
CA LEU A 246 0.93 9.70 14.70
C LEU A 246 -0.18 9.10 13.81
N GLU A 247 -1.13 9.91 13.37
CA GLU A 247 -2.28 9.46 12.56
C GLU A 247 -1.92 9.24 11.08
N SER A 248 -0.87 9.89 10.58
CA SER A 248 -0.39 9.69 9.20
C SER A 248 0.18 8.28 8.97
N GLY A 249 0.68 7.65 10.04
CA GLY A 249 1.38 6.36 9.98
C GLY A 249 2.78 6.46 9.40
N ALA A 250 3.34 7.67 9.24
CA ALA A 250 4.70 7.86 8.73
C ALA A 250 5.76 7.21 9.65
N ASP A 251 6.82 6.68 9.06
CA ASP A 251 8.01 6.20 9.77
C ASP A 251 9.13 7.24 9.78
N VAL A 252 9.11 8.13 8.78
CA VAL A 252 10.07 9.21 8.57
C VAL A 252 9.34 10.47 8.11
N VAL A 253 9.69 11.63 8.66
CA VAL A 253 9.09 12.92 8.28
C VAL A 253 10.20 13.91 7.98
N GLY A 254 10.25 14.43 6.75
CA GLY A 254 11.05 15.61 6.41
C GLY A 254 10.23 16.86 6.61
N LEU A 255 10.80 17.82 7.34
CA LEU A 255 10.14 19.04 7.79
C LEU A 255 10.82 20.27 7.19
N GLN A 256 9.99 21.19 6.69
CA GLN A 256 10.39 22.55 6.33
C GLN A 256 9.79 23.56 7.31
N GLU A 257 10.37 24.75 7.39
CA GLU A 257 9.95 25.85 8.27
C GLU A 257 9.85 25.43 9.73
N THR A 258 10.86 24.73 10.23
CA THR A 258 10.84 24.16 11.59
C THR A 258 10.95 25.20 12.71
N GLY A 259 11.19 26.49 12.41
CA GLY A 259 11.44 27.52 13.41
C GLY A 259 12.65 27.22 14.31
N GLY A 260 13.56 26.36 13.85
CA GLY A 260 14.79 25.95 14.53
C GLY A 260 14.64 24.91 15.64
N SER A 261 13.43 24.67 16.18
CA SER A 261 13.24 23.72 17.29
C SER A 261 12.26 22.58 16.99
N ALA A 262 11.38 22.72 15.99
CA ALA A 262 10.27 21.79 15.78
C ALA A 262 10.70 20.33 15.61
N ALA A 263 11.74 20.09 14.82
CA ALA A 263 12.21 18.73 14.57
C ALA A 263 12.67 18.04 15.86
N GLN A 264 13.37 18.76 16.74
CA GLN A 264 13.84 18.21 18.01
C GLN A 264 12.68 17.97 18.97
N GLU A 265 11.80 18.96 19.15
CA GLU A 265 10.65 18.88 20.08
C GLU A 265 9.68 17.74 19.71
N LEU A 266 9.36 17.59 18.43
CA LEU A 266 8.49 16.52 17.94
C LEU A 266 9.14 15.14 18.17
N ALA A 267 10.43 14.99 17.85
CA ALA A 267 11.13 13.72 18.04
C ALA A 267 11.23 13.32 19.52
N GLU A 268 11.53 14.27 20.41
CA GLU A 268 11.60 14.01 21.85
C GLU A 268 10.24 13.54 22.40
N ALA A 269 9.14 14.16 21.96
CA ALA A 269 7.79 13.76 22.36
C ALA A 269 7.36 12.40 21.79
N LEU A 270 7.80 12.06 20.56
CA LEU A 270 7.51 10.76 19.92
C LEU A 270 8.43 9.63 20.39
N GLY A 271 9.55 9.96 21.04
CA GLY A 271 10.64 9.01 21.32
C GLY A 271 11.39 8.57 20.04
N TRP A 272 11.46 9.46 19.05
CA TRP A 272 12.07 9.20 17.74
C TRP A 272 13.48 9.79 17.63
N HIS A 273 14.21 9.38 16.60
CA HIS A 273 15.47 10.00 16.21
C HIS A 273 15.22 11.28 15.40
N HIS A 274 16.15 12.23 15.46
CA HIS A 274 16.08 13.42 14.63
C HIS A 274 17.42 13.89 14.09
N HIS A 275 17.32 14.71 13.06
CA HIS A 275 18.37 15.58 12.57
C HIS A 275 17.78 16.97 12.35
N ARG A 276 18.37 17.99 12.98
CA ARG A 276 18.12 19.40 12.70
C ARG A 276 19.22 19.91 11.79
N ALA A 277 18.86 20.66 10.76
CA ALA A 277 19.81 21.30 9.86
C ALA A 277 19.42 22.77 9.66
N GLY A 278 20.23 23.68 10.21
CA GLY A 278 19.93 25.11 10.27
C GLY A 278 18.70 25.42 11.12
N GLU A 279 18.04 26.54 10.80
CA GLU A 279 16.79 27.00 11.44
C GLU A 279 15.53 26.52 10.70
N ASN A 280 15.69 25.95 9.50
CA ASN A 280 14.57 25.67 8.60
C ASN A 280 14.27 24.18 8.46
N LEU A 281 15.28 23.32 8.34
CA LEU A 281 15.09 21.93 7.93
C LEU A 281 15.22 20.94 9.10
N GLY A 282 14.44 19.88 9.03
CA GLY A 282 14.61 18.75 9.93
C GLY A 282 14.13 17.42 9.37
N VAL A 283 14.63 16.34 9.94
CA VAL A 283 14.15 14.98 9.67
C VAL A 283 13.83 14.30 11.00
N LEU A 284 12.63 13.72 11.11
CA LEU A 284 12.22 12.81 12.18
C LEU A 284 12.30 11.38 11.65
N SER A 285 12.77 10.43 12.46
CA SER A 285 12.74 9.02 12.08
C SER A 285 12.47 8.11 13.26
N ARG A 286 11.51 7.20 13.08
CA ARG A 286 11.28 6.05 13.97
C ARG A 286 12.47 5.07 13.94
N HIS A 287 13.25 5.10 12.86
CA HIS A 287 14.41 4.24 12.66
C HIS A 287 15.70 4.92 13.13
N PRO A 288 16.70 4.16 13.60
CA PRO A 288 18.00 4.71 13.98
C PRO A 288 18.67 5.46 12.82
N ILE A 289 19.12 6.69 13.10
CA ILE A 289 19.95 7.48 12.17
C ILE A 289 21.40 7.00 12.27
N THR A 290 21.95 6.47 11.18
CA THR A 290 23.32 5.95 11.09
C THR A 290 24.31 6.93 10.46
N ALA A 291 23.83 7.90 9.67
CA ALA A 291 24.63 9.02 9.15
C ALA A 291 23.80 10.30 9.01
N ARG A 292 24.46 11.45 8.98
CA ARG A 292 23.87 12.78 8.77
C ARG A 292 24.62 13.49 7.65
N PHE A 293 23.88 14.25 6.84
CA PHE A 293 24.39 14.96 5.67
C PHE A 293 23.89 16.42 5.69
N GLY A 294 24.76 17.38 5.39
CA GLY A 294 24.37 18.80 5.34
C GLY A 294 24.22 19.51 6.70
N ASP A 295 24.98 19.11 7.73
CA ASP A 295 25.00 19.72 9.08
C ASP A 295 26.33 20.48 9.30
N PRO A 296 26.38 21.66 9.97
CA PRO A 296 25.29 22.58 10.35
C PRO A 296 25.05 23.73 9.37
N ASP A 297 25.90 23.87 8.34
CA ASP A 297 25.96 25.03 7.44
C ASP A 297 24.96 24.96 6.27
N VAL A 298 23.71 24.60 6.54
CA VAL A 298 22.63 24.84 5.57
C VAL A 298 22.00 26.19 5.87
N GLY A 299 21.96 27.05 4.85
CA GLY A 299 21.21 28.31 4.93
C GLY A 299 19.70 28.05 5.09
N PHE A 300 18.90 29.12 5.06
CA PHE A 300 17.44 28.97 5.14
C PHE A 300 16.92 28.06 4.01
N TYR A 301 17.24 28.37 2.74
CA TYR A 301 17.00 27.47 1.61
C TYR A 301 18.20 26.56 1.37
N GLY A 302 17.95 25.28 1.11
CA GLY A 302 18.99 24.29 0.91
C GLY A 302 18.49 22.87 1.07
N ALA A 303 19.43 21.94 1.27
CA ALA A 303 19.13 20.53 1.50
C ALA A 303 20.06 19.89 2.53
N ALA A 304 19.49 18.99 3.32
CA ALA A 304 20.15 18.16 4.30
C ALA A 304 19.58 16.74 4.25
N GLY A 305 20.20 15.78 4.92
CA GLY A 305 19.71 14.41 4.88
C GLY A 305 20.24 13.53 6.00
N VAL A 306 19.70 12.33 6.07
CA VAL A 306 20.10 11.29 7.01
C VAL A 306 20.15 9.94 6.31
N ARG A 307 21.02 9.06 6.80
CA ARG A 307 20.90 7.62 6.54
C ARG A 307 20.19 6.97 7.71
N ILE A 308 19.19 6.15 7.43
CA ILE A 308 18.42 5.44 8.46
C ILE A 308 18.49 3.92 8.26
N ALA A 309 18.57 3.18 9.37
CA ALA A 309 18.55 1.72 9.37
C ALA A 309 17.11 1.20 9.50
N VAL A 310 16.45 0.95 8.36
CA VAL A 310 15.04 0.53 8.30
C VAL A 310 14.83 -0.93 8.70
N ALA A 311 15.87 -1.76 8.53
CA ALA A 311 15.93 -3.14 9.02
C ALA A 311 17.41 -3.56 9.11
N PRO A 312 17.77 -4.70 9.76
CA PRO A 312 19.16 -5.13 9.81
C PRO A 312 19.76 -5.23 8.40
N GLY A 313 20.91 -4.60 8.16
CA GLY A 313 21.56 -4.58 6.84
C GLY A 313 20.78 -3.87 5.72
N ARG A 314 19.72 -3.11 6.02
CA ARG A 314 18.99 -2.30 5.06
C ARG A 314 18.96 -0.85 5.52
N GLU A 315 19.45 0.02 4.66
CA GLU A 315 19.51 1.47 4.90
C GLU A 315 18.82 2.22 3.76
N VAL A 316 18.28 3.39 4.08
CA VAL A 316 17.71 4.33 3.11
C VAL A 316 18.25 5.71 3.44
N ASP A 317 18.65 6.46 2.41
CA ASP A 317 18.97 7.88 2.55
C ASP A 317 17.69 8.70 2.39
N VAL A 318 17.36 9.52 3.39
CA VAL A 318 16.24 10.45 3.35
C VAL A 318 16.79 11.87 3.37
N TRP A 319 16.59 12.57 2.27
CA TRP A 319 16.98 13.95 2.05
C TRP A 319 15.77 14.85 2.11
N ILE A 320 15.96 16.03 2.69
CA ILE A 320 14.98 17.09 2.79
C ILE A 320 15.52 18.33 2.08
N ALA A 321 14.68 19.00 1.29
CA ALA A 321 14.98 20.30 0.68
C ALA A 321 13.87 21.32 0.97
N HIS A 322 14.25 22.59 1.03
CA HIS A 322 13.32 23.73 0.91
C HIS A 322 13.96 24.72 -0.06
N LEU A 323 13.30 24.96 -1.19
CA LEU A 323 13.80 25.84 -2.25
C LEU A 323 13.16 27.23 -2.17
N HIS A 324 13.78 28.21 -2.82
CA HIS A 324 13.36 29.60 -2.77
C HIS A 324 11.92 29.80 -3.27
N TYR A 325 11.13 30.60 -2.55
CA TYR A 325 9.69 30.76 -2.79
C TYR A 325 9.31 31.70 -3.95
N THR A 326 10.10 32.74 -4.19
CA THR A 326 9.74 33.82 -5.15
C THR A 326 10.74 33.95 -6.31
N PRO A 327 10.31 34.39 -7.51
CA PRO A 327 8.91 34.55 -7.96
C PRO A 327 8.16 33.21 -7.97
N TYR A 328 6.83 33.21 -7.97
CA TYR A 328 6.03 31.99 -7.98
C TYR A 328 5.33 31.84 -9.34
N GLY A 329 5.75 30.82 -10.09
CA GLY A 329 5.37 30.63 -11.49
C GLY A 329 3.86 30.58 -11.77
N PRO A 330 3.04 29.91 -10.94
CA PRO A 330 1.58 29.93 -11.09
C PRO A 330 0.97 31.32 -10.98
N TYR A 331 1.48 32.19 -10.10
CA TYR A 331 1.03 33.59 -10.03
C TYR A 331 1.41 34.35 -11.29
N GLU A 332 2.67 34.24 -11.71
CA GLU A 332 3.15 34.91 -12.92
C GLU A 332 2.41 34.44 -14.19
N SER A 333 2.02 33.16 -14.24
CA SER A 333 1.25 32.59 -15.34
C SER A 333 -0.21 33.03 -15.31
N VAL A 334 -0.89 32.88 -14.17
CA VAL A 334 -2.36 33.05 -14.06
C VAL A 334 -2.74 34.52 -13.91
N PHE A 335 -1.93 35.30 -13.19
CA PHE A 335 -2.25 36.69 -12.86
C PHE A 335 -1.54 37.70 -13.73
N ASP A 336 -0.26 37.46 -14.07
CA ASP A 336 0.53 38.39 -14.87
C ASP A 336 0.54 38.03 -16.37
N GLY A 337 0.17 36.79 -16.70
CA GLY A 337 0.08 36.31 -18.08
C GLY A 337 1.43 36.15 -18.76
N LEU A 338 2.49 35.87 -17.99
CA LEU A 338 3.83 35.71 -18.54
C LEU A 338 3.94 34.47 -19.44
N PRO A 339 4.70 34.55 -20.54
CA PRO A 339 4.90 33.40 -21.42
C PRO A 339 5.82 32.36 -20.77
N ALA A 340 5.67 31.10 -21.16
CA ALA A 340 6.44 29.96 -20.63
C ALA A 340 7.97 30.18 -20.60
N ALA A 341 8.53 30.88 -21.59
CA ALA A 341 9.96 31.16 -21.64
C ALA A 341 10.44 32.05 -20.49
N GLU A 342 9.62 33.01 -20.04
CA GLU A 342 9.95 33.88 -18.90
C GLU A 342 9.79 33.12 -17.58
N LEU A 343 8.71 32.34 -17.43
CA LEU A 343 8.51 31.45 -16.28
C LEU A 343 9.72 30.52 -16.08
N ILE A 344 10.19 29.89 -17.16
CA ILE A 344 11.37 28.99 -17.13
C ILE A 344 12.63 29.76 -16.73
N ALA A 345 12.82 30.99 -17.20
CA ALA A 345 13.99 31.79 -16.86
C ALA A 345 14.01 32.17 -15.37
N HIS A 346 12.84 32.44 -14.79
CA HIS A 346 12.70 32.80 -13.37
C HIS A 346 12.98 31.64 -12.40
N GLU A 347 12.98 30.39 -12.88
CA GLU A 347 13.35 29.22 -12.08
C GLU A 347 14.87 29.07 -11.83
N GLU A 348 15.73 29.93 -12.40
CA GLU A 348 17.20 29.75 -12.35
C GLU A 348 17.76 29.59 -10.92
N LEU A 349 17.22 30.35 -9.96
CA LEU A 349 17.63 30.26 -8.55
C LEU A 349 17.24 28.90 -7.95
N ARG A 350 15.96 28.51 -8.05
CA ARG A 350 15.49 27.20 -7.55
C ARG A 350 16.21 26.05 -8.22
N LEU A 351 16.44 26.14 -9.53
CA LEU A 351 17.18 25.13 -10.30
C LEU A 351 18.62 24.99 -9.81
N THR A 352 19.28 26.10 -9.48
CA THR A 352 20.63 26.07 -8.90
C THR A 352 20.63 25.39 -7.53
N GLN A 353 19.64 25.68 -6.68
CA GLN A 353 19.49 25.03 -5.38
C GLN A 353 19.19 23.53 -5.50
N MET A 354 18.31 23.13 -6.43
CA MET A 354 18.05 21.72 -6.71
C MET A 354 19.30 20.99 -7.20
N ARG A 355 20.07 21.60 -8.11
CA ARG A 355 21.34 21.01 -8.58
C ARG A 355 22.36 20.86 -7.45
N ASP A 356 22.44 21.82 -6.52
CA ASP A 356 23.29 21.68 -5.33
C ASP A 356 22.82 20.50 -4.45
N ALA A 357 21.52 20.38 -4.19
CA ALA A 357 20.94 19.27 -3.44
C ALA A 357 21.25 17.91 -4.09
N LEU A 358 21.02 17.78 -5.39
CA LEU A 358 21.32 16.56 -6.17
C LEU A 358 22.83 16.25 -6.16
N GLY A 359 23.67 17.27 -6.24
CA GLY A 359 25.13 17.14 -6.14
C GLY A 359 25.58 16.60 -4.77
N ARG A 360 24.95 17.04 -3.68
CA ARG A 360 25.21 16.53 -2.31
C ARG A 360 24.71 15.10 -2.15
N ILE A 361 23.52 14.78 -2.67
CA ILE A 361 22.97 13.42 -2.67
C ILE A 361 23.93 12.47 -3.41
N ALA A 362 24.45 12.85 -4.56
CA ALA A 362 25.40 12.03 -5.30
C ALA A 362 26.71 11.76 -4.53
N GLN A 363 27.06 12.62 -3.57
CA GLN A 363 28.26 12.50 -2.74
C GLN A 363 28.02 11.72 -1.42
N SER A 364 26.78 11.45 -1.01
CA SER A 364 26.45 10.82 0.29
C SER A 364 26.96 9.38 0.45
N GLY A 365 27.40 8.76 -0.64
CA GLY A 365 28.14 7.50 -0.66
C GLY A 365 27.28 6.27 -0.44
N GLY A 366 27.10 5.46 -1.48
CA GLY A 366 26.32 4.22 -1.47
C GLY A 366 25.54 4.09 -2.77
N ALA A 367 26.21 3.70 -3.87
CA ALA A 367 25.58 3.61 -5.18
C ALA A 367 24.31 2.73 -5.19
N ASP A 368 24.22 1.80 -4.23
CA ASP A 368 23.13 0.83 -4.08
C ASP A 368 22.16 1.18 -2.93
N VAL A 369 22.33 2.32 -2.23
CA VAL A 369 21.42 2.74 -1.16
C VAL A 369 20.24 3.50 -1.78
N PRO A 370 18.98 3.06 -1.60
CA PRO A 370 17.83 3.80 -2.08
C PRO A 370 17.75 5.18 -1.44
N VAL A 371 17.27 6.16 -2.22
CA VAL A 371 17.18 7.56 -1.78
C VAL A 371 15.76 8.05 -1.89
N VAL A 372 15.28 8.74 -0.86
CA VAL A 372 14.05 9.54 -0.89
C VAL A 372 14.42 11.01 -0.73
N LEU A 373 13.96 11.87 -1.64
CA LEU A 373 14.10 13.31 -1.56
C LEU A 373 12.73 13.92 -1.33
N VAL A 374 12.53 14.51 -0.16
CA VAL A 374 11.29 15.21 0.20
C VAL A 374 11.51 16.71 0.27
N GLY A 375 10.45 17.50 0.21
CA GLY A 375 10.56 18.93 0.42
C GLY A 375 9.48 19.78 -0.22
N ASP A 376 9.48 21.05 0.17
CA ASP A 376 8.79 22.14 -0.51
C ASP A 376 9.73 22.73 -1.56
N PHE A 377 9.40 22.51 -2.84
CA PHE A 377 10.22 23.00 -3.94
C PHE A 377 9.77 24.36 -4.43
N ASN A 378 8.64 24.89 -3.93
CA ASN A 378 8.06 26.15 -4.34
C ASN A 378 7.86 26.29 -5.86
N CYS A 379 7.73 25.17 -6.58
CA CYS A 379 7.52 25.15 -8.02
C CYS A 379 6.58 23.99 -8.42
N PRO A 380 5.79 24.17 -9.49
CA PRO A 380 4.97 23.10 -10.02
C PRO A 380 5.80 21.94 -10.61
N SER A 381 5.11 20.82 -10.82
CA SER A 381 5.70 19.66 -11.47
C SER A 381 5.65 19.82 -12.99
N HIS A 382 6.74 19.45 -13.67
CA HIS A 382 6.75 19.28 -15.13
C HIS A 382 5.76 18.20 -15.62
N LEU A 383 5.27 17.34 -14.73
CA LEU A 383 4.24 16.34 -15.03
C LEU A 383 2.81 16.86 -14.88
N ASP A 384 2.62 17.95 -14.14
CA ASP A 384 1.30 18.49 -13.80
C ASP A 384 0.92 19.62 -14.78
N TRP A 385 1.93 20.31 -15.33
CA TRP A 385 1.80 21.45 -16.23
C TRP A 385 2.58 21.19 -17.53
N PRO A 386 2.03 20.45 -18.51
CA PRO A 386 2.78 20.04 -19.70
C PRO A 386 3.17 21.19 -20.65
N ASP A 387 2.54 22.36 -20.51
CA ASP A 387 2.81 23.53 -21.36
C ASP A 387 4.07 24.32 -20.97
N VAL A 388 4.62 24.05 -19.77
CA VAL A 388 5.84 24.70 -19.25
C VAL A 388 6.80 23.61 -18.77
N ALA A 389 8.08 23.70 -19.11
CA ALA A 389 9.03 22.61 -18.88
C ALA A 389 9.45 22.41 -17.40
N TRP A 390 9.10 23.34 -16.49
CA TRP A 390 9.44 23.37 -15.06
C TRP A 390 10.80 22.71 -14.72
N PRO A 391 11.92 23.39 -15.00
CA PRO A 391 13.25 22.79 -15.04
C PRO A 391 13.73 22.21 -13.70
N VAL A 392 13.17 22.64 -12.57
CA VAL A 392 13.55 22.20 -11.23
C VAL A 392 13.18 20.73 -11.01
N THR A 393 11.90 20.40 -11.17
CA THR A 393 11.42 19.00 -11.02
C THR A 393 11.95 18.12 -12.15
N LYS A 394 12.12 18.67 -13.35
CA LYS A 394 12.76 17.96 -14.47
C LYS A 394 14.23 17.60 -14.17
N ALA A 395 14.97 18.48 -13.50
CA ALA A 395 16.35 18.18 -13.10
C ALA A 395 16.44 17.04 -12.07
N ALA A 396 15.45 16.90 -11.18
CA ALA A 396 15.36 15.75 -10.28
C ALA A 396 15.08 14.45 -11.05
N GLU A 397 14.16 14.48 -12.02
CA GLU A 397 13.89 13.35 -12.92
C GLU A 397 15.14 12.93 -13.70
N ASP A 398 15.86 13.90 -14.28
CA ASP A 398 17.11 13.65 -15.02
C ASP A 398 18.22 13.07 -14.13
N ALA A 399 18.17 13.29 -12.82
CA ALA A 399 19.05 12.68 -11.81
C ALA A 399 18.59 11.28 -11.34
N GLY A 400 17.53 10.75 -11.95
CA GLY A 400 16.99 9.42 -11.74
C GLY A 400 15.98 9.32 -10.59
N PHE A 401 15.42 10.45 -10.13
CA PHE A 401 14.32 10.43 -9.16
C PHE A 401 12.97 10.33 -9.88
N ALA A 402 12.09 9.47 -9.38
CA ALA A 402 10.70 9.40 -9.80
C ALA A 402 9.80 10.10 -8.79
N ASP A 403 8.69 10.68 -9.27
CA ASP A 403 7.67 11.34 -8.46
C ASP A 403 6.67 10.32 -7.93
N SER A 404 6.72 10.06 -6.62
CA SER A 404 5.89 9.02 -6.01
C SER A 404 4.40 9.29 -6.15
N TYR A 405 3.99 10.57 -6.13
CA TYR A 405 2.58 10.92 -6.27
C TYR A 405 2.08 10.61 -7.69
N ARG A 406 2.88 10.90 -8.72
CA ARG A 406 2.51 10.64 -10.12
C ARG A 406 2.67 9.19 -10.55
N GLU A 407 3.54 8.42 -9.89
CA GLU A 407 3.55 6.96 -10.05
C GLU A 407 2.25 6.31 -9.53
N ALA A 408 1.73 6.79 -8.39
CA ALA A 408 0.46 6.30 -7.82
C ALA A 408 -0.76 6.87 -8.57
N HIS A 409 -0.68 8.13 -9.01
CA HIS A 409 -1.78 8.89 -9.63
C HIS A 409 -1.34 9.53 -10.96
N PRO A 410 -1.28 8.76 -12.07
CA PRO A 410 -0.71 9.24 -13.33
C PRO A 410 -1.50 10.35 -14.04
N ASP A 411 -2.78 10.54 -13.69
CA ASP A 411 -3.63 11.57 -14.29
C ASP A 411 -3.66 12.83 -13.40
N PRO A 412 -3.00 13.93 -13.80
CA PRO A 412 -2.95 15.17 -13.03
C PRO A 412 -4.27 15.94 -13.00
N VAL A 413 -5.22 15.65 -13.89
CA VAL A 413 -6.53 16.29 -13.88
C VAL A 413 -7.48 15.56 -12.94
N ALA A 414 -7.46 14.23 -12.94
CA ALA A 414 -8.31 13.42 -12.07
C ALA A 414 -7.87 13.51 -10.60
N GLU A 415 -6.56 13.45 -10.36
CA GLU A 415 -5.96 13.45 -9.02
C GLU A 415 -4.86 14.53 -8.96
N PRO A 416 -5.22 15.82 -8.80
CA PRO A 416 -4.26 16.90 -8.89
C PRO A 416 -3.26 16.93 -7.73
N GLY A 417 -3.66 16.47 -6.54
CA GLY A 417 -2.77 16.37 -5.39
C GLY A 417 -2.25 17.71 -4.88
N HIS A 418 -3.09 18.76 -4.91
CA HIS A 418 -2.70 20.09 -4.46
C HIS A 418 -2.13 20.07 -3.03
N THR A 419 -1.01 20.77 -2.85
CA THR A 419 -0.38 20.95 -1.54
C THR A 419 -0.37 22.41 -1.13
N TRP A 420 -0.37 23.32 -2.10
CA TRP A 420 -0.57 24.76 -1.91
C TRP A 420 -1.96 25.16 -2.49
N SER A 421 -2.93 25.60 -1.69
CA SER A 421 -2.93 25.67 -0.22
C SER A 421 -4.31 25.31 0.35
N PRO A 422 -4.38 24.50 1.42
CA PRO A 422 -5.62 24.20 2.12
C PRO A 422 -6.31 25.40 2.79
N ILE A 423 -5.61 26.52 3.04
CA ILE A 423 -6.16 27.67 3.75
C ILE A 423 -6.30 28.94 2.89
N HIS A 424 -5.70 28.98 1.71
CA HIS A 424 -5.81 30.11 0.78
C HIS A 424 -6.73 29.73 -0.40
N PRO A 425 -8.06 29.91 -0.30
CA PRO A 425 -8.97 29.69 -1.43
C PRO A 425 -8.98 30.87 -2.42
N VAL A 426 -8.47 32.03 -2.00
CA VAL A 426 -8.50 33.30 -2.73
C VAL A 426 -7.12 33.94 -2.59
N HIS A 427 -6.65 34.56 -3.67
CA HIS A 427 -5.36 35.21 -3.72
C HIS A 427 -5.31 36.45 -2.82
N GLU A 428 -4.19 36.63 -2.12
CA GLU A 428 -4.01 37.63 -1.05
C GLU A 428 -3.67 39.05 -1.54
N ASP A 429 -4.10 39.42 -2.74
CA ASP A 429 -3.93 40.76 -3.30
C ASP A 429 -5.18 41.65 -3.12
N GLY A 430 -6.23 41.11 -2.49
CA GLY A 430 -7.52 41.77 -2.32
C GLY A 430 -8.37 41.84 -3.60
N SER A 431 -7.95 41.17 -4.68
CA SER A 431 -8.69 41.13 -5.96
C SER A 431 -9.91 40.22 -5.92
N GLY A 432 -9.97 39.29 -4.97
CA GLY A 432 -11.00 38.25 -4.91
C GLY A 432 -10.83 37.15 -5.97
N ARG A 433 -9.70 37.12 -6.70
CA ARG A 433 -9.39 36.05 -7.65
C ARG A 433 -9.13 34.74 -6.91
N PRO A 434 -9.59 33.59 -7.42
CA PRO A 434 -9.25 32.29 -6.84
C PRO A 434 -7.75 32.08 -6.77
N GLU A 435 -7.29 31.45 -5.69
CA GLU A 435 -5.90 31.03 -5.54
C GLU A 435 -5.57 29.91 -6.55
N PRO A 436 -4.48 29.99 -7.33
CA PRO A 436 -4.01 28.91 -8.18
C PRO A 436 -3.54 27.75 -7.31
N GLN A 437 -4.37 26.72 -7.20
CA GLN A 437 -4.04 25.52 -6.44
C GLN A 437 -3.01 24.69 -7.20
N ASP A 438 -1.96 24.27 -6.52
CA ASP A 438 -0.85 23.56 -7.15
C ASP A 438 -0.18 22.56 -6.21
N ARG A 439 0.60 21.65 -6.78
CA ARG A 439 1.41 20.70 -6.03
C ARG A 439 2.87 21.15 -6.06
N ILE A 440 3.37 21.59 -4.91
CA ILE A 440 4.73 22.11 -4.74
C ILE A 440 5.55 21.38 -3.69
N ASP A 441 4.91 20.47 -2.95
CA ASP A 441 5.55 19.58 -1.98
C ASP A 441 5.69 18.18 -2.59
N TYR A 442 6.85 17.57 -2.40
CA TYR A 442 7.20 16.34 -3.09
C TYR A 442 7.74 15.28 -2.14
N VAL A 443 7.49 14.02 -2.52
CA VAL A 443 8.23 12.85 -2.05
C VAL A 443 8.74 12.13 -3.29
N LEU A 444 9.98 12.40 -3.67
CA LEU A 444 10.65 11.78 -4.81
C LEU A 444 11.49 10.59 -4.36
N HIS A 445 11.66 9.57 -5.19
CA HIS A 445 12.43 8.38 -4.83
C HIS A 445 13.35 7.89 -5.94
N ARG A 446 14.41 7.19 -5.56
CA ARG A 446 15.29 6.45 -6.46
C ARG A 446 15.66 5.12 -5.81
N GLY A 447 15.30 4.02 -6.46
CA GLY A 447 15.60 2.66 -5.97
C GLY A 447 14.57 2.08 -4.99
N LEU A 448 13.37 2.66 -4.91
CA LEU A 448 12.24 2.11 -4.16
C LEU A 448 11.07 1.79 -5.11
N THR A 449 10.07 1.07 -4.60
CA THR A 449 8.83 0.80 -5.33
C THR A 449 7.67 1.43 -4.59
N VAL A 450 6.94 2.34 -5.25
CA VAL A 450 5.77 3.00 -4.68
C VAL A 450 4.61 2.00 -4.54
N ARG A 451 3.96 2.03 -3.38
CA ARG A 451 2.73 1.29 -3.08
C ARG A 451 1.51 2.18 -3.10
N ASP A 452 1.66 3.36 -2.51
CA ASP A 452 0.61 4.35 -2.37
C ASP A 452 1.26 5.71 -2.18
N ALA A 453 0.57 6.77 -2.59
CA ALA A 453 0.95 8.14 -2.28
C ALA A 453 -0.32 8.99 -2.16
N ARG A 454 -0.32 9.94 -1.23
CA ARG A 454 -1.47 10.83 -1.01
C ARG A 454 -1.03 12.17 -0.44
N THR A 455 -1.86 13.18 -0.66
CA THR A 455 -1.81 14.40 0.15
C THR A 455 -2.59 14.18 1.45
N LEU A 456 -2.23 14.91 2.49
CA LEU A 456 -2.83 14.81 3.81
C LEU A 456 -3.14 16.20 4.35
N VAL A 457 -4.41 16.40 4.69
CA VAL A 457 -4.94 17.52 5.47
C VAL A 457 -5.98 16.92 6.42
N THR A 458 -5.96 17.29 7.69
CA THR A 458 -6.97 16.83 8.65
C THR A 458 -8.11 17.83 8.78
N GLY A 459 -9.34 17.33 8.75
CA GLY A 459 -10.54 18.16 8.92
C GLY A 459 -10.82 19.05 7.71
N SER A 460 -11.45 20.20 7.96
CA SER A 460 -11.74 21.20 6.94
C SER A 460 -11.21 22.54 7.44
N PRO A 461 -9.94 22.88 7.12
CA PRO A 461 -9.32 24.09 7.63
C PRO A 461 -10.12 25.34 7.27
N ARG A 462 -10.27 26.25 8.22
CA ARG A 462 -10.82 27.58 7.96
C ARG A 462 -9.81 28.39 7.13
N PRO A 463 -10.26 29.20 6.18
CA PRO A 463 -9.37 30.03 5.38
C PRO A 463 -8.60 31.06 6.20
N TRP A 464 -7.45 31.49 5.67
CA TRP A 464 -6.75 32.67 6.17
C TRP A 464 -7.65 33.93 6.10
N PRO A 465 -7.64 34.81 7.14
CA PRO A 465 -6.81 34.80 8.35
C PRO A 465 -7.40 34.08 9.57
N ASP A 466 -8.57 33.43 9.45
CA ASP A 466 -9.29 32.84 10.59
C ASP A 466 -8.78 31.44 11.00
N VAL A 467 -7.45 31.27 11.04
CA VAL A 467 -6.80 29.95 11.14
C VAL A 467 -6.48 29.49 12.56
N ALA A 468 -6.53 30.37 13.55
CA ALA A 468 -5.99 30.10 14.90
C ALA A 468 -6.54 28.80 15.53
N ASP A 469 -7.83 28.50 15.34
CA ASP A 469 -8.46 27.28 15.89
C ASP A 469 -8.45 26.08 14.93
N ASN A 470 -7.77 26.14 13.77
CA ASN A 470 -7.73 25.03 12.83
C ASN A 470 -7.12 23.78 13.46
N ASP A 471 -7.68 22.60 13.16
CA ASP A 471 -7.07 21.32 13.53
C ASP A 471 -5.78 21.06 12.74
N TRP A 472 -5.74 21.51 11.49
CA TRP A 472 -4.57 21.44 10.61
C TRP A 472 -3.63 22.62 10.91
N PRO A 473 -2.37 22.39 11.32
CA PRO A 473 -1.48 23.44 11.82
C PRO A 473 -0.49 23.96 10.76
N SER A 474 -0.90 24.03 9.48
CA SER A 474 -0.05 24.47 8.37
C SER A 474 -0.89 25.03 7.21
N ASP A 475 -0.30 25.88 6.38
CA ASP A 475 -0.84 26.35 5.11
C ASP A 475 -0.48 25.45 3.92
N HIS A 476 0.32 24.40 4.14
CA HIS A 476 0.58 23.32 3.18
C HIS A 476 -0.17 22.04 3.56
N ALA A 477 -0.65 21.29 2.56
CA ALA A 477 -0.94 19.87 2.75
C ALA A 477 0.37 19.08 2.83
N ALA A 478 0.43 18.06 3.67
CA ALA A 478 1.56 17.15 3.67
C ALA A 478 1.46 16.15 2.51
N VAL A 479 2.59 15.60 2.08
CA VAL A 479 2.63 14.49 1.12
C VAL A 479 3.17 13.25 1.81
N VAL A 480 2.45 12.14 1.73
CA VAL A 480 2.86 10.85 2.30
C VAL A 480 2.98 9.83 1.18
N ALA A 481 4.14 9.19 1.05
CA ALA A 481 4.34 8.05 0.15
C ALA A 481 4.70 6.80 0.95
N THR A 482 4.14 5.67 0.53
CA THR A 482 4.44 4.34 1.07
C THR A 482 5.28 3.59 0.05
N PHE A 483 6.46 3.14 0.48
CA PHE A 483 7.37 2.37 -0.36
C PHE A 483 7.46 0.94 0.12
N ALA A 484 7.49 -0.03 -0.81
CA ALA A 484 8.05 -1.33 -0.50
C ALA A 484 9.57 -1.23 -0.45
N LEU A 485 10.15 -1.72 0.65
CA LEU A 485 11.58 -1.86 0.74
C LEU A 485 12.08 -2.96 -0.22
N PRO A 486 13.21 -2.74 -0.90
CA PRO A 486 13.76 -3.71 -1.84
C PRO A 486 14.12 -5.04 -1.15
N PRO A 487 14.26 -6.11 -1.96
CA PRO A 487 14.86 -7.35 -1.49
C PRO A 487 16.22 -7.07 -0.85
N ARG A 488 16.64 -7.91 0.09
CA ARG A 488 18.06 -7.93 0.46
C ARG A 488 18.95 -8.39 -0.69
#